data_AF-A0A926G2X2-F1
#
_entry.id   AF-A0A926G2X2-F1
#
_cell.length_a   1.000
_cell.length_b   1.000
_cell.length_c   1.000
_cell.angle_alpha   90.00
_cell.angle_beta   90.00
_cell.angle_gamma   90.00
#
_symmetry.space_group_name_H-M   'P 1'
#
loop_
_entity.id
_entity.type
_entity.pdbx_description
1 polymer ?
#
loop_
_entity_poly.entity_id
_entity_poly.type
_entity_poly.pdbx_seq_one_letter_code
_entity_poly.pdbx_strand_id
1 'polypeptide(L)'
;MQVLVALADGTVRTRDQLEHLCWNGQLVGEDALNRAIFELRRAAKAIAAGFSIETIPRIGYRLIEEARDASVPKGGSPVEVAPETRARRISRRGLLAGGAVSATLAGLGVAAIINSKPDARLASLLDRGRQALREELPDERDQGVRFLKQATELDPDRAEGWGLLALAYRNTAENAEPANVSNAVRESEAAARRALALDPREGNALTALATIRPYFGDWVAAEDRLRRVLAIAPDNQAAMNHLVTLLQSVGLDRASWDWNEKVLAQDPLSPIPQFRRAYKHWIFGNVAAADQVSDRALQLWPRHPAVWNARLLIFAFTGRPAAALAMIEDVASRPATFGGPALAQWRASLIALQTRSTRDVAAARALNLELAPRSPGFAVNAILILSALNDLNAAFAVAEGLLLRRGQFVVTLWTGHGQMPVNDLRWRRTQPLFIPATANMRADPRFGGLCREIGLAAYWDQRGVTPDYVTRTT
;
A
#
# COMPACT_ATOMS: atom_id res chain seq x y z
N MET A 1 18.75 9.63 -2.92
CA MET A 1 19.82 10.50 -3.46
C MET A 1 20.30 10.10 -4.85
N GLN A 2 20.38 8.81 -5.23
CA GLN A 2 20.94 8.41 -6.53
C GLN A 2 20.22 9.01 -7.75
N VAL A 3 18.88 9.15 -7.72
CA VAL A 3 18.11 9.79 -8.80
C VAL A 3 18.51 11.27 -8.99
N LEU A 4 18.80 12.00 -7.92
CA LEU A 4 19.26 13.39 -8.02
C LEU A 4 20.63 13.46 -8.69
N VAL A 5 21.54 12.56 -8.30
CA VAL A 5 22.88 12.45 -8.90
C VAL A 5 22.78 12.09 -10.37
N ALA A 6 21.89 11.17 -10.74
CA ALA A 6 21.69 10.75 -12.12
C ALA A 6 21.11 11.86 -13.02
N LEU A 7 20.40 12.83 -12.44
CA LEU A 7 19.84 13.99 -13.14
C LEU A 7 20.71 15.25 -13.05
N ALA A 8 21.77 15.24 -12.24
CA ALA A 8 22.55 16.44 -11.90
C ALA A 8 23.26 17.08 -13.10
N ASP A 9 23.48 16.34 -14.18
CA ASP A 9 24.07 16.85 -15.42
C ASP A 9 23.07 17.63 -16.31
N GLY A 10 21.82 17.76 -15.87
CA GLY A 10 20.76 18.46 -16.60
C GLY A 10 20.31 17.77 -17.90
N THR A 11 20.80 16.56 -18.17
CA THR A 11 20.38 15.79 -19.35
C THR A 11 19.02 15.14 -19.12
N VAL A 12 18.25 14.98 -20.21
CA VAL A 12 17.01 14.21 -20.15
C VAL A 12 17.37 12.73 -20.02
N ARG A 13 16.94 12.09 -18.94
CA ARG A 13 17.13 10.66 -18.68
C ARG A 13 15.82 9.93 -18.78
N THR A 14 15.80 8.81 -19.50
CA THR A 14 14.60 7.96 -19.60
C THR A 14 14.32 7.23 -18.30
N ARG A 15 13.09 6.72 -18.15
CA ARG A 15 12.72 5.93 -16.98
C ARG A 15 13.63 4.70 -16.81
N ASP A 16 13.78 3.93 -17.88
CA ASP A 16 14.64 2.73 -17.91
C ASP A 16 16.10 3.05 -17.56
N GLN A 17 16.62 4.20 -18.02
CA GLN A 17 17.97 4.64 -17.69
C GLN A 17 18.10 4.96 -16.20
N LEU A 18 17.13 5.67 -15.62
CA LEU A 18 17.15 6.01 -14.20
C LEU A 18 16.96 4.77 -13.33
N GLU A 19 16.10 3.85 -13.74
CA GLU A 19 15.89 2.56 -13.07
C GLU A 19 17.19 1.74 -13.05
N HIS A 20 17.87 1.65 -14.19
CA HIS A 20 19.14 0.94 -14.28
C HIS A 20 20.24 1.61 -13.43
N LEU A 21 20.40 2.94 -13.54
CA LEU A 21 21.46 3.69 -12.86
C LEU A 21 21.28 3.75 -11.34
N CYS A 22 20.04 3.83 -10.85
CA CYS A 22 19.77 4.07 -9.44
C CYS A 22 19.45 2.80 -8.64
N TRP A 23 19.27 1.66 -9.31
CA TRP A 23 19.00 0.39 -8.65
C TRP A 23 19.85 -0.77 -9.19
N ASN A 24 20.84 -0.47 -10.03
CA ASN A 24 21.89 -1.40 -10.48
C ASN A 24 21.34 -2.70 -11.10
N GLY A 25 20.22 -2.59 -11.82
CA GLY A 25 19.52 -3.71 -12.43
C GLY A 25 18.75 -4.63 -11.47
N GLN A 26 18.62 -4.28 -10.17
CA GLN A 26 17.70 -4.97 -9.28
C GLN A 26 16.25 -4.61 -9.62
N LEU A 27 15.36 -5.59 -9.62
CA LEU A 27 13.91 -5.38 -9.68
C LEU A 27 13.46 -4.62 -8.41
N VAL A 28 13.32 -3.31 -8.53
CA VAL A 28 12.53 -2.48 -7.64
C VAL A 28 11.12 -2.37 -8.19
N GLY A 29 10.11 -2.24 -7.33
CA GLY A 29 8.76 -1.94 -7.78
C GLY A 29 8.77 -0.75 -8.75
N GLU A 30 8.02 -0.85 -9.85
CA GLU A 30 7.97 0.16 -10.95
C GLU A 30 7.62 1.58 -10.48
N ASP A 31 7.13 1.69 -9.25
CA ASP A 31 6.71 2.92 -8.57
C ASP A 31 7.89 3.66 -7.89
N ALA A 32 9.04 3.00 -7.70
CA ALA A 32 10.19 3.54 -6.96
C ALA A 32 10.72 4.84 -7.55
N LEU A 33 10.80 4.93 -8.88
CA LEU A 33 11.22 6.15 -9.58
C LEU A 33 10.23 7.30 -9.37
N ASN A 34 8.92 7.05 -9.45
CA ASN A 34 7.90 8.07 -9.25
C ASN A 34 7.98 8.68 -7.86
N ARG A 35 8.15 7.84 -6.82
CA ARG A 35 8.35 8.29 -5.44
C ARG A 35 9.62 9.11 -5.28
N ALA A 36 10.73 8.66 -5.87
CA ALA A 36 12.01 9.37 -5.78
C ALA A 36 11.91 10.77 -6.40
N ILE A 37 11.28 10.90 -7.58
CA ILE A 37 11.05 12.19 -8.22
C ILE A 37 10.13 13.08 -7.38
N PHE A 38 9.07 12.52 -6.79
CA PHE A 38 8.18 13.26 -5.91
C PHE A 38 8.91 13.82 -4.68
N GLU A 39 9.70 12.99 -3.98
CA GLU A 39 10.47 13.44 -2.81
C GLU A 39 11.50 14.49 -3.18
N LEU A 40 12.20 14.34 -4.32
CA LEU A 40 13.14 15.35 -4.77
C LEU A 40 12.47 16.70 -5.05
N ARG A 41 11.29 16.70 -5.68
CA ARG A 41 10.50 17.93 -5.90
C ARG A 41 10.04 18.54 -4.59
N ARG A 42 9.54 17.73 -3.66
CA ARG A 42 9.08 18.17 -2.34
C ARG A 42 10.22 18.78 -1.53
N ALA A 43 11.36 18.09 -1.47
CA ALA A 43 12.56 18.56 -0.78
C ALA A 43 13.12 19.84 -1.41
N ALA A 44 13.20 19.89 -2.74
CA ALA A 44 13.63 21.09 -3.47
C ALA A 44 12.75 22.29 -3.14
N LYS A 45 11.42 22.13 -3.12
CA LYS A 45 10.49 23.19 -2.73
C LYS A 45 10.64 23.60 -1.26
N ALA A 46 10.80 22.64 -0.35
CA ALA A 46 10.89 22.90 1.08
C ALA A 46 12.14 23.73 1.47
N ILE A 47 13.23 23.58 0.72
CA ILE A 47 14.49 24.30 0.96
C ILE A 47 14.72 25.46 0.00
N ALA A 48 13.75 25.79 -0.85
CA ALA A 48 13.92 26.71 -1.98
C ALA A 48 15.21 26.43 -2.76
N ALA A 49 15.41 25.15 -3.11
CA ALA A 49 16.55 24.72 -3.89
C ALA A 49 16.53 25.46 -5.23
N GLY A 50 17.68 25.97 -5.68
CA GLY A 50 17.83 26.64 -6.98
C GLY A 50 17.74 25.67 -8.16
N PHE A 51 16.95 24.61 -8.05
CA PHE A 51 16.69 23.65 -9.11
C PHE A 51 15.26 23.11 -9.00
N SER A 52 14.71 22.71 -10.14
CA SER A 52 13.48 21.94 -10.24
C SER A 52 13.66 20.72 -11.14
N ILE A 53 12.77 19.74 -11.00
CA ILE A 53 12.78 18.53 -11.84
C ILE A 53 11.57 18.58 -12.74
N GLU A 54 11.80 18.68 -14.04
CA GLU A 54 10.80 18.68 -15.10
C GLU A 54 10.48 17.24 -15.53
N THR A 55 9.20 16.95 -15.77
CA THR A 55 8.79 15.72 -16.47
C THR A 55 8.72 16.03 -17.96
N ILE A 56 9.49 15.33 -18.77
CA ILE A 56 9.40 15.38 -20.24
C ILE A 56 8.43 14.28 -20.69
N PRO A 57 7.23 14.62 -21.19
CA PRO A 57 6.21 13.64 -21.52
C PRO A 57 6.73 12.53 -22.44
N ARG A 58 6.49 11.26 -22.05
CA ARG A 58 6.90 10.04 -22.78
C ARG A 58 8.41 9.84 -22.97
N ILE A 59 9.26 10.72 -22.44
CA ILE A 59 10.72 10.61 -22.55
C ILE A 59 11.33 10.31 -21.19
N GLY A 60 11.04 11.10 -20.16
CA GLY A 60 11.61 10.88 -18.83
C GLY A 60 11.68 12.15 -17.98
N TYR A 61 12.80 12.35 -17.27
CA TYR A 61 12.98 13.46 -16.33
C TYR A 61 14.25 14.24 -16.63
N ARG A 62 14.25 15.53 -16.26
CA ARG A 62 15.40 16.42 -16.35
C ARG A 62 15.44 17.36 -15.15
N LEU A 63 16.63 17.62 -14.61
CA LEU A 63 16.85 18.68 -13.64
C LEU A 63 17.14 20.00 -14.37
N ILE A 64 16.52 21.08 -13.91
CA ILE A 64 16.72 22.44 -14.42
C ILE A 64 17.18 23.29 -13.25
N GLU A 65 18.24 24.07 -13.43
CA GLU A 65 18.63 25.10 -12.47
C GLU A 65 17.68 26.29 -12.60
N GLU A 66 17.10 26.72 -11.48
CA GLU A 66 16.27 27.91 -11.43
C GLU A 66 17.18 29.11 -11.16
N ALA A 67 17.17 30.10 -12.05
CA ALA A 67 17.90 31.35 -11.86
C ALA A 67 17.42 31.99 -10.55
N ARG A 68 18.33 32.15 -9.59
CA ARG A 68 18.04 32.91 -8.38
C ARG A 68 17.77 34.36 -8.78
N ASP A 69 16.51 34.78 -8.76
CA ASP A 69 16.16 36.21 -8.82
C ASP A 69 16.68 36.89 -7.54
N ALA A 70 17.92 37.35 -7.60
CA ALA A 70 18.54 38.17 -6.58
C ALA A 70 17.94 39.57 -6.64
N SER A 71 16.74 39.74 -6.06
CA SER A 71 16.22 41.07 -5.73
C SER A 71 16.66 41.47 -4.32
N VAL A 72 17.81 42.13 -4.24
CA VAL A 72 18.22 42.93 -3.07
C VAL A 72 18.45 44.38 -3.54
N PRO A 73 17.97 45.41 -2.83
CA PRO A 73 18.09 46.81 -3.26
C PRO A 73 19.54 47.32 -3.24
N LYS A 74 19.83 48.19 -4.21
CA LYS A 74 21.12 48.83 -4.48
C LYS A 74 21.60 49.73 -3.34
N GLY A 75 22.91 49.67 -3.06
CA GLY A 75 23.65 50.73 -2.37
C GLY A 75 25.17 50.51 -2.37
N GLY A 76 25.90 51.30 -3.17
CA GLY A 76 27.32 51.65 -2.92
C GLY A 76 28.41 50.96 -3.77
N SER A 77 28.88 51.68 -4.81
CA SER A 77 29.96 51.43 -5.80
C SER A 77 31.41 51.36 -5.24
N PRO A 78 32.48 51.33 -6.07
CA PRO A 78 32.81 50.41 -7.18
C PRO A 78 34.27 49.86 -7.07
N VAL A 79 34.56 48.68 -7.64
CA VAL A 79 35.95 48.34 -8.03
C VAL A 79 35.99 47.80 -9.46
N GLU A 80 36.81 48.51 -10.22
CA GLU A 80 37.39 48.39 -11.57
C GLU A 80 37.41 47.02 -12.30
N VAL A 81 37.28 47.14 -13.63
CA VAL A 81 37.13 46.09 -14.65
C VAL A 81 38.41 45.92 -15.48
N ALA A 82 38.80 44.67 -15.80
CA ALA A 82 39.20 44.18 -17.15
C ALA A 82 39.94 42.82 -17.09
N PRO A 83 40.02 42.02 -18.19
CA PRO A 83 39.07 41.83 -19.28
C PRO A 83 38.72 40.33 -19.55
N GLU A 84 37.77 40.15 -20.45
CA GLU A 84 37.12 38.92 -20.90
C GLU A 84 38.07 37.79 -21.34
N THR A 85 37.81 36.55 -20.89
CA THR A 85 38.41 35.33 -21.47
C THR A 85 37.35 34.40 -22.08
N ARG A 86 37.29 34.52 -23.41
CA ARG A 86 36.78 33.62 -24.45
C ARG A 86 36.55 32.15 -24.02
N ALA A 87 35.35 31.65 -24.29
CA ALA A 87 34.94 30.25 -24.12
C ALA A 87 35.95 29.26 -24.76
N ARG A 88 36.44 28.30 -23.95
CA ARG A 88 37.39 27.27 -24.37
C ARG A 88 36.63 26.04 -24.88
N ARG A 89 36.59 25.87 -26.20
CA ARG A 89 36.19 24.60 -26.86
C ARG A 89 37.15 23.49 -26.44
N ILE A 90 36.66 22.47 -25.73
CA ILE A 90 37.43 21.26 -25.44
C ILE A 90 37.56 20.45 -26.74
N SER A 91 38.79 20.22 -27.18
CA SER A 91 39.09 19.45 -28.39
C SER A 91 39.03 17.94 -28.11
N ARG A 92 38.67 17.16 -29.15
CA ARG A 92 38.43 15.70 -29.13
C ARG A 92 39.61 14.81 -28.72
N ARG A 93 40.71 15.35 -28.18
CA ARG A 93 41.88 14.58 -27.72
C ARG A 93 41.91 14.30 -26.21
N GLY A 94 40.97 14.82 -25.41
CA GLY A 94 40.82 14.48 -23.98
C GLY A 94 40.12 13.15 -23.69
N LEU A 95 39.72 12.40 -24.72
CA LEU A 95 38.79 11.25 -24.61
C LEU A 95 39.47 9.88 -24.38
N LEU A 96 40.78 9.82 -24.15
CA LEU A 96 41.50 8.54 -23.92
C LEU A 96 42.04 8.36 -22.49
N ALA A 97 41.79 9.30 -21.58
CA ALA A 97 42.09 9.13 -20.15
C ALA A 97 40.88 8.62 -19.32
N GLY A 98 39.71 8.45 -19.94
CA GLY A 98 38.46 8.04 -19.25
C GLY A 98 38.33 6.54 -18.98
N GLY A 99 39.16 5.68 -19.60
CA GLY A 99 39.07 4.22 -19.43
C GLY A 99 39.55 3.72 -18.07
N ALA A 100 40.50 4.40 -17.43
CA ALA A 100 41.06 3.97 -16.15
C ALA A 100 40.21 4.41 -14.93
N VAL A 101 39.40 5.47 -15.08
CA VAL A 101 38.55 6.02 -14.00
C VAL A 101 37.28 5.18 -13.81
N SER A 102 36.74 4.59 -14.89
CA SER A 102 35.54 3.75 -14.83
C SER A 102 35.78 2.41 -14.11
N ALA A 103 36.95 1.80 -14.29
CA ALA A 103 37.32 0.56 -13.62
C ALA A 103 37.62 0.77 -12.12
N THR A 104 38.19 1.93 -11.75
CA THR A 104 38.41 2.29 -10.34
C THR A 104 37.10 2.66 -9.63
N LEU A 105 36.15 3.33 -10.29
CA LEU A 105 34.83 3.64 -9.71
C LEU A 105 33.95 2.40 -9.54
N ALA A 106 33.97 1.45 -10.48
CA ALA A 106 33.28 0.16 -10.34
C ALA A 106 33.91 -0.70 -9.22
N GLY A 107 35.24 -0.73 -9.14
CA GLY A 107 35.98 -1.40 -8.06
C GLY A 107 35.76 -0.76 -6.70
N LEU A 108 35.66 0.58 -6.61
CA LEU A 108 35.34 1.31 -5.38
C LEU A 108 33.87 1.16 -4.97
N GLY A 109 32.93 1.01 -5.90
CA GLY A 109 31.52 0.72 -5.59
C GLY A 109 31.34 -0.68 -4.99
N VAL A 110 32.03 -1.68 -5.56
CA VAL A 110 32.03 -3.05 -5.02
C VAL A 110 32.82 -3.13 -3.71
N ALA A 111 33.98 -2.47 -3.62
CA ALA A 111 34.75 -2.40 -2.39
C ALA A 111 34.05 -1.58 -1.29
N ALA A 112 33.31 -0.51 -1.59
CA ALA A 112 32.57 0.25 -0.57
C ALA A 112 31.35 -0.51 -0.03
N ILE A 113 30.75 -1.41 -0.82
CA ILE A 113 29.68 -2.32 -0.38
C ILE A 113 30.25 -3.49 0.41
N ILE A 114 31.38 -4.06 -0.02
CA ILE A 114 32.07 -5.15 0.69
C ILE A 114 32.76 -4.63 1.97
N ASN A 115 33.16 -3.36 2.00
CA ASN A 115 33.87 -2.69 3.08
C ASN A 115 33.01 -1.60 3.77
N SER A 116 31.68 -1.69 3.63
CA SER A 116 30.74 -0.87 4.39
C SER A 116 30.98 -1.13 5.87
N LYS A 117 31.18 -0.09 6.68
CA LYS A 117 31.17 -0.23 8.13
C LYS A 117 29.93 -1.03 8.54
N PRO A 118 30.03 -2.02 9.46
CA PRO A 118 28.91 -2.87 9.88
C PRO A 118 27.61 -2.08 10.13
N ASP A 119 27.71 -0.89 10.71
CA ASP A 119 26.59 0.02 10.97
C ASP A 119 25.83 0.47 9.71
N ALA A 120 26.53 0.76 8.61
CA ALA A 120 25.92 1.19 7.36
C ALA A 120 25.18 0.02 6.66
N ARG A 121 25.74 -1.19 6.76
CA ARG A 121 25.11 -2.41 6.25
C ARG A 121 23.86 -2.76 7.06
N LEU A 122 23.93 -2.69 8.39
CA LEU A 122 22.79 -2.92 9.27
C LEU A 122 21.66 -1.93 8.99
N ALA A 123 21.96 -0.64 8.91
CA ALA A 123 20.98 0.39 8.61
C ALA A 123 20.25 0.14 7.27
N SER A 124 21.01 -0.26 6.24
CA SER A 124 20.45 -0.63 4.93
C SER A 124 19.53 -1.84 5.00
N LEU A 125 19.92 -2.90 5.70
CA LEU A 125 19.09 -4.10 5.86
C LEU A 125 17.78 -3.80 6.60
N LEU A 126 17.84 -3.01 7.67
CA LEU A 126 16.65 -2.58 8.42
C LEU A 126 15.74 -1.70 7.57
N ASP A 127 16.28 -0.75 6.81
CA ASP A 127 15.47 0.12 5.94
C ASP A 127 14.75 -0.67 4.85
N ARG A 128 15.45 -1.60 4.18
CA ARG A 128 14.84 -2.51 3.19
C ARG A 128 13.79 -3.41 3.81
N GLY A 129 14.03 -3.90 5.02
CA GLY A 129 13.03 -4.66 5.79
C GLY A 129 11.77 -3.84 6.08
N ARG A 130 11.91 -2.59 6.53
CA ARG A 130 10.77 -1.67 6.74
C ARG A 130 10.04 -1.35 5.44
N GLN A 131 10.77 -1.18 4.33
CA GLN A 131 10.15 -0.93 3.03
C GLN A 131 9.28 -2.13 2.61
N ALA A 132 9.81 -3.35 2.68
CA ALA A 132 9.07 -4.56 2.36
C ALA A 132 7.81 -4.74 3.23
N LEU A 133 7.89 -4.38 4.52
CA LEU A 133 6.74 -4.38 5.44
C LEU A 133 5.69 -3.30 5.09
N ARG A 134 6.08 -2.18 4.46
CA ARG A 134 5.17 -1.09 4.07
C ARG A 134 4.45 -1.33 2.74
N GLU A 135 5.11 -2.01 1.81
CA GLU A 135 4.57 -2.25 0.46
C GLU A 135 3.70 -3.51 0.41
N GLU A 136 3.95 -4.49 1.30
CA GLU A 136 3.15 -5.72 1.43
C GLU A 136 2.90 -6.44 0.08
N LEU A 137 3.85 -6.37 -0.86
CA LEU A 137 3.77 -7.14 -2.11
C LEU A 137 4.26 -8.58 -1.89
N PRO A 138 3.64 -9.61 -2.51
CA PRO A 138 4.01 -11.01 -2.29
C PRO A 138 5.51 -11.31 -2.43
N ASP A 139 6.13 -10.87 -3.53
CA ASP A 139 7.56 -11.13 -3.79
C ASP A 139 8.49 -10.34 -2.86
N GLU A 140 8.01 -9.21 -2.34
CA GLU A 140 8.76 -8.34 -1.43
C GLU A 140 8.71 -8.85 0.02
N ARG A 141 7.64 -9.56 0.42
CA ARG A 141 7.52 -10.16 1.76
C ARG A 141 8.65 -11.16 2.05
N ASP A 142 8.94 -12.06 1.11
CA ASP A 142 10.00 -13.06 1.25
C ASP A 142 11.40 -12.44 1.24
N GLN A 143 11.56 -11.31 0.57
CA GLN A 143 12.80 -10.52 0.62
C GLN A 143 12.93 -9.79 1.96
N GLY A 144 11.83 -9.21 2.47
CA GLY A 144 11.77 -8.54 3.77
C GLY A 144 12.22 -9.44 4.92
N VAL A 145 11.71 -10.67 5.00
CA VAL A 145 12.15 -11.66 5.99
C VAL A 145 13.66 -11.93 5.86
N ARG A 146 14.19 -12.06 4.64
CA ARG A 146 15.62 -12.30 4.40
C ARG A 146 16.50 -11.13 4.87
N PHE A 147 16.14 -9.88 4.54
CA PHE A 147 16.90 -8.71 5.00
C PHE A 147 16.90 -8.59 6.53
N LEU A 148 15.76 -8.84 7.16
CA LEU A 148 15.60 -8.73 8.61
C LEU A 148 16.35 -9.84 9.35
N LYS A 149 16.38 -11.07 8.82
CA LYS A 149 17.25 -12.14 9.34
C LYS A 149 18.72 -11.75 9.31
N GLN A 150 19.20 -11.27 8.17
CA GLN A 150 20.59 -10.80 8.04
C GLN A 150 20.90 -9.64 9.00
N ALA A 151 19.93 -8.75 9.26
CA ALA A 151 20.09 -7.68 10.23
C ALA A 151 20.24 -8.24 11.66
N THR A 152 19.44 -9.24 12.04
CA THR A 152 19.54 -9.87 13.37
C THR A 152 20.81 -10.71 13.55
N GLU A 153 21.38 -11.25 12.47
CA GLU A 153 22.67 -11.94 12.51
C GLU A 153 23.84 -10.96 12.67
N LEU A 154 23.73 -9.77 12.06
CA LEU A 154 24.76 -8.74 12.11
C LEU A 154 24.80 -8.01 13.46
N ASP A 155 23.64 -7.80 14.08
CA ASP A 155 23.51 -7.19 15.40
C ASP A 155 22.44 -7.93 16.25
N PRO A 156 22.83 -9.03 16.92
CA PRO A 156 21.90 -9.87 17.68
C PRO A 156 21.31 -9.22 18.93
N ASP A 157 21.88 -8.11 19.41
CA ASP A 157 21.47 -7.42 20.64
C ASP A 157 20.62 -6.17 20.35
N ARG A 158 20.33 -5.88 19.08
CA ARG A 158 19.41 -4.82 18.68
C ARG A 158 17.97 -5.30 18.62
N ALA A 159 17.16 -4.88 19.61
CA ALA A 159 15.75 -5.24 19.73
C ALA A 159 14.92 -4.96 18.46
N GLU A 160 15.16 -3.82 17.81
CA GLU A 160 14.46 -3.38 16.60
C GLU A 160 14.50 -4.41 15.45
N GLY A 161 15.65 -5.04 15.20
CA GLY A 161 15.79 -6.03 14.14
C GLY A 161 14.89 -7.24 14.38
N TRP A 162 14.86 -7.73 15.62
CA TRP A 162 14.01 -8.82 16.05
C TRP A 162 12.52 -8.45 16.01
N GLY A 163 12.16 -7.22 16.40
CA GLY A 163 10.77 -6.74 16.36
C GLY A 163 10.22 -6.63 14.95
N LEU A 164 11.01 -6.09 14.01
CA LEU A 164 10.66 -6.06 12.59
C LEU A 164 10.56 -7.47 12.00
N LEU A 165 11.48 -8.38 12.36
CA LEU A 165 11.44 -9.78 11.92
C LEU A 165 10.17 -10.48 12.44
N ALA A 166 9.76 -10.22 13.68
CA ALA A 166 8.52 -10.74 14.24
C ALA A 166 7.28 -10.29 13.45
N LEU A 167 7.22 -9.02 13.04
CA LEU A 167 6.16 -8.51 12.16
C LEU A 167 6.20 -9.18 10.77
N ALA A 168 7.39 -9.36 10.19
CA ALA A 168 7.53 -10.02 8.90
C ALA A 168 6.99 -11.45 8.94
N TYR A 169 7.33 -12.21 9.98
CA TYR A 169 6.79 -13.55 10.18
C TYR A 169 5.29 -13.58 10.49
N ARG A 170 4.77 -12.59 11.21
CA ARG A 170 3.32 -12.43 11.42
C ARG A 170 2.59 -12.18 10.09
N ASN A 171 3.17 -11.39 9.19
CA ASN A 171 2.63 -11.17 7.85
C ASN A 171 2.75 -12.43 6.98
N THR A 172 3.83 -13.21 7.13
CA THR A 172 3.94 -14.54 6.52
C THR A 172 2.85 -15.48 7.05
N ALA A 173 2.61 -15.53 8.36
CA ALA A 173 1.57 -16.38 8.95
C ALA A 173 0.17 -16.05 8.43
N GLU A 174 -0.14 -14.76 8.27
CA GLU A 174 -1.40 -14.32 7.66
C GLU A 174 -1.53 -14.83 6.22
N ASN A 175 -0.42 -14.94 5.45
CA ASN A 175 -0.41 -15.26 4.02
C ASN A 175 0.11 -16.67 3.66
N ALA A 176 0.45 -17.50 4.65
CA ALA A 176 0.99 -18.85 4.45
C ALA A 176 -0.11 -19.89 4.19
N GLU A 177 0.18 -20.92 3.39
CA GLU A 177 -0.67 -22.11 3.29
C GLU A 177 -0.86 -22.78 4.67
N PRO A 178 -1.96 -23.52 4.91
CA PRO A 178 -2.27 -24.07 6.23
C PRO A 178 -1.12 -24.88 6.85
N ALA A 179 -0.38 -25.63 6.04
CA ALA A 179 0.77 -26.42 6.47
C ALA A 179 1.91 -25.55 7.04
N ASN A 180 2.02 -24.30 6.60
CA ASN A 180 3.12 -23.38 6.93
C ASN A 180 2.73 -22.34 8.00
N VAL A 181 1.44 -22.15 8.29
CA VAL A 181 0.96 -21.17 9.28
C VAL A 181 1.58 -21.41 10.65
N SER A 182 1.50 -22.64 11.17
CA SER A 182 2.02 -22.96 12.51
C SER A 182 3.51 -22.68 12.64
N ASN A 183 4.29 -22.85 11.57
CA ASN A 183 5.71 -22.53 11.58
C ASN A 183 5.94 -21.02 11.65
N ALA A 184 5.26 -20.25 10.78
CA ALA A 184 5.39 -18.80 10.77
C ALA A 184 4.94 -18.14 12.08
N VAL A 185 3.90 -18.69 12.74
CA VAL A 185 3.46 -18.25 14.08
C VAL A 185 4.57 -18.47 15.12
N ARG A 186 5.16 -19.67 15.18
CA ARG A 186 6.26 -19.95 16.13
C ARG A 186 7.46 -19.04 15.92
N GLU A 187 7.83 -18.82 14.66
CA GLU A 187 8.93 -17.94 14.29
C GLU A 187 8.67 -16.48 14.69
N SER A 188 7.43 -15.99 14.48
CA SER A 188 7.01 -14.66 14.92
C SER A 188 7.09 -14.52 16.44
N GLU A 189 6.57 -15.49 17.19
CA GLU A 189 6.63 -15.49 18.66
C GLU A 189 8.05 -15.60 19.21
N ALA A 190 8.92 -16.39 18.58
CA ALA A 190 10.32 -16.49 18.95
C ALA A 190 11.07 -15.17 18.75
N ALA A 191 10.93 -14.55 17.57
CA ALA A 191 11.53 -13.26 17.27
C ALA A 191 11.00 -12.15 18.21
N ALA A 192 9.68 -12.12 18.46
CA ALA A 192 9.09 -11.17 19.39
C ALA A 192 9.61 -11.34 20.81
N ARG A 193 9.73 -12.58 21.31
CA ARG A 193 10.31 -12.84 22.64
C ARG A 193 11.75 -12.38 22.74
N ARG A 194 12.56 -12.59 21.69
CA ARG A 194 13.94 -12.10 21.67
C ARG A 194 14.01 -10.57 21.68
N ALA A 195 13.17 -9.90 20.89
CA ALA A 195 13.07 -8.44 20.90
C ALA A 195 12.70 -7.90 22.28
N LEU A 196 11.67 -8.49 22.92
CA LEU A 196 11.18 -8.04 24.22
C LEU A 196 12.12 -8.36 25.39
N ALA A 197 12.98 -9.37 25.25
CA ALA A 197 14.06 -9.62 26.20
C ALA A 197 15.15 -8.56 26.14
N LEU A 198 15.35 -7.93 24.97
CA LEU A 198 16.31 -6.85 24.76
C LEU A 198 15.71 -5.47 25.10
N ASP A 199 14.46 -5.23 24.70
CA ASP A 199 13.69 -4.03 25.02
C ASP A 199 12.20 -4.40 25.24
N PRO A 200 11.72 -4.39 26.50
CA PRO A 200 10.31 -4.67 26.82
C PRO A 200 9.30 -3.70 26.19
N ARG A 201 9.77 -2.57 25.64
CA ARG A 201 8.94 -1.54 25.00
C ARG A 201 9.02 -1.56 23.48
N GLU A 202 9.70 -2.54 22.88
CA GLU A 202 9.84 -2.62 21.43
C GLU A 202 8.46 -2.80 20.76
N GLY A 203 8.00 -1.74 20.08
CA GLY A 203 6.63 -1.63 19.61
C GLY A 203 6.27 -2.62 18.49
N ASN A 204 7.23 -3.04 17.65
CA ASN A 204 6.97 -3.95 16.55
C ASN A 204 6.73 -5.38 17.04
N ALA A 205 7.51 -5.83 18.04
CA ALA A 205 7.35 -7.11 18.72
C ALA A 205 6.02 -7.15 19.48
N LEU A 206 5.70 -6.10 20.24
CA LEU A 206 4.39 -5.96 20.91
C LEU A 206 3.25 -6.01 19.89
N THR A 207 3.40 -5.35 18.73
CA THR A 207 2.41 -5.37 17.64
C THR A 207 2.27 -6.76 17.03
N ALA A 208 3.38 -7.46 16.76
CA ALA A 208 3.36 -8.81 16.20
C ALA A 208 2.55 -9.75 17.11
N LEU A 209 2.82 -9.74 18.42
CA LEU A 209 2.06 -10.54 19.40
C LEU A 209 0.61 -10.09 19.53
N ALA A 210 0.35 -8.78 19.52
CA ALA A 210 -1.01 -8.24 19.59
C ALA A 210 -1.87 -8.67 18.41
N THR A 211 -1.27 -8.93 17.25
CA THR A 211 -1.97 -9.11 15.98
C THR A 211 -1.82 -10.49 15.35
N ILE A 212 -0.99 -11.39 15.90
CA ILE A 212 -0.87 -12.78 15.43
C ILE A 212 -2.19 -13.55 15.58
N ARG A 213 -3.03 -13.16 16.55
CA ARG A 213 -4.39 -13.70 16.72
C ARG A 213 -5.38 -12.87 15.89
N PRO A 214 -6.24 -13.51 15.07
CA PRO A 214 -7.23 -12.82 14.24
C PRO A 214 -8.17 -11.89 15.03
N TYR A 215 -8.70 -10.86 14.36
CA TYR A 215 -9.67 -9.93 14.93
C TYR A 215 -11.11 -10.45 14.87
N PHE A 216 -11.41 -11.27 13.85
CA PHE A 216 -12.77 -11.70 13.57
C PHE A 216 -13.36 -12.51 14.73
N GLY A 217 -14.46 -12.00 15.28
CA GLY A 217 -15.14 -12.56 16.46
C GLY A 217 -14.54 -12.13 17.81
N ASP A 218 -13.33 -11.55 17.83
CA ASP A 218 -12.64 -11.06 19.04
C ASP A 218 -12.35 -9.55 18.94
N TRP A 219 -13.35 -8.79 18.48
CA TRP A 219 -13.20 -7.38 18.09
C TRP A 219 -12.75 -6.49 19.26
N VAL A 220 -13.37 -6.66 20.43
CA VAL A 220 -13.08 -5.87 21.64
C VAL A 220 -11.66 -6.14 22.12
N ALA A 221 -11.30 -7.41 22.34
CA ALA A 221 -9.97 -7.72 22.86
C ALA A 221 -8.87 -7.43 21.83
N ALA A 222 -9.15 -7.52 20.52
CA ALA A 222 -8.21 -7.09 19.48
C ALA A 222 -7.94 -5.58 19.56
N GLU A 223 -8.97 -4.76 19.73
CA GLU A 223 -8.79 -3.31 19.92
C GLU A 223 -8.03 -2.99 21.21
N ASP A 224 -8.34 -3.66 22.33
CA ASP A 224 -7.63 -3.46 23.61
C ASP A 224 -6.16 -3.86 23.53
N ARG A 225 -5.85 -4.94 22.80
CA ARG A 225 -4.46 -5.35 22.51
C ARG A 225 -3.73 -4.23 21.75
N LEU A 226 -4.29 -3.73 20.66
CA LEU A 226 -3.67 -2.68 19.84
C LEU A 226 -3.52 -1.34 20.59
N ARG A 227 -4.53 -0.93 21.35
CA ARG A 227 -4.46 0.30 22.16
C ARG A 227 -3.40 0.21 23.26
N ARG A 228 -3.20 -0.97 23.88
CA ARG A 228 -2.09 -1.18 24.83
C ARG A 228 -0.73 -1.04 24.18
N VAL A 229 -0.55 -1.56 22.97
CA VAL A 229 0.70 -1.34 22.21
C VAL A 229 0.94 0.15 21.99
N LEU A 230 -0.08 0.88 21.53
CA LEU A 230 0.02 2.32 21.27
C LEU A 230 0.18 3.17 22.54
N ALA A 231 -0.22 2.67 23.71
CA ALA A 231 0.10 3.32 24.99
C ALA A 231 1.60 3.20 25.34
N ILE A 232 2.26 2.12 24.93
CA ILE A 232 3.69 1.86 25.20
C ILE A 232 4.58 2.48 24.11
N ALA A 233 4.17 2.36 22.85
CA ALA A 233 4.83 2.84 21.65
C ALA A 233 3.85 3.66 20.79
N PRO A 234 3.61 4.95 21.14
CA PRO A 234 2.60 5.80 20.49
C PRO A 234 2.79 6.00 18.99
N ASP A 235 4.04 6.00 18.53
CA ASP A 235 4.40 6.22 17.13
C ASP A 235 4.52 4.92 16.33
N ASN A 236 4.13 3.76 16.88
CA ASN A 236 4.26 2.50 16.16
C ASN A 236 3.27 2.42 14.96
N GLN A 237 3.83 2.55 13.75
CA GLN A 237 3.06 2.59 12.51
C GLN A 237 2.29 1.29 12.23
N ALA A 238 2.85 0.12 12.58
CA ALA A 238 2.20 -1.17 12.36
C ALA A 238 0.94 -1.33 13.23
N ALA A 239 1.02 -0.98 14.52
CA ALA A 239 -0.12 -1.00 15.43
C ALA A 239 -1.22 -0.03 14.97
N MET A 240 -0.85 1.19 14.55
CA MET A 240 -1.80 2.14 13.99
C MET A 240 -2.49 1.61 12.73
N ASN A 241 -1.73 1.03 11.80
CA ASN A 241 -2.28 0.44 10.58
C ASN A 241 -3.29 -0.67 10.86
N HIS A 242 -3.02 -1.52 11.84
CA HIS A 242 -3.94 -2.56 12.26
C HIS A 242 -5.18 -2.00 12.96
N LEU A 243 -5.04 -0.94 13.76
CA LEU A 243 -6.17 -0.26 14.39
C LEU A 243 -7.07 0.43 13.36
N VAL A 244 -6.50 1.08 12.34
CA VAL A 244 -7.24 1.64 11.20
C VAL A 244 -8.12 0.58 10.56
N THR A 245 -7.56 -0.61 10.32
CA THR A 245 -8.31 -1.71 9.72
C THR A 245 -9.39 -2.26 10.65
N LEU A 246 -9.08 -2.46 11.93
CA LEU A 246 -10.05 -2.95 12.90
C LEU A 246 -11.25 -2.02 12.98
N LEU A 247 -11.01 -0.71 13.16
CA LEU A 247 -12.06 0.30 13.28
C LEU A 247 -12.97 0.34 12.04
N GLN A 248 -12.41 0.22 10.84
CA GLN A 248 -13.22 0.09 9.63
C GLN A 248 -14.01 -1.24 9.57
N SER A 249 -13.43 -2.33 10.06
CA SER A 249 -14.08 -3.65 10.08
C SER A 249 -15.31 -3.67 11.00
N VAL A 250 -15.34 -2.80 12.01
CA VAL A 250 -16.48 -2.65 12.92
C VAL A 250 -17.41 -1.48 12.55
N GLY A 251 -17.23 -0.88 11.36
CA GLY A 251 -18.08 0.21 10.86
C GLY A 251 -17.86 1.57 11.53
N LEU A 252 -16.72 1.76 12.22
CA LEU A 252 -16.30 3.04 12.81
C LEU A 252 -15.33 3.75 11.83
N ASP A 253 -15.86 4.15 10.68
CA ASP A 253 -15.10 4.70 9.59
C ASP A 253 -14.44 6.06 9.89
N ARG A 254 -15.10 6.92 10.67
CA ARG A 254 -14.59 8.21 11.14
C ARG A 254 -13.42 8.05 12.10
N ALA A 255 -13.54 7.19 13.12
CA ALA A 255 -12.43 6.89 14.01
C ALA A 255 -11.24 6.27 13.25
N SER A 256 -11.53 5.40 12.27
CA SER A 256 -10.53 4.83 11.37
C SER A 256 -9.85 5.89 10.50
N TRP A 257 -10.55 6.95 10.07
CA TRP A 257 -9.97 8.09 9.35
C TRP A 257 -8.94 8.83 10.19
N ASP A 258 -9.24 9.15 11.44
CA ASP A 258 -8.33 9.91 12.31
C ASP A 258 -6.99 9.19 12.49
N TRP A 259 -7.03 7.87 12.69
CA TRP A 259 -5.82 7.05 12.75
C TRP A 259 -5.09 6.95 11.40
N ASN A 260 -5.83 6.90 10.29
CA ASN A 260 -5.22 6.86 8.96
C ASN A 260 -4.44 8.15 8.65
N GLU A 261 -4.99 9.31 9.03
CA GLU A 261 -4.30 10.60 8.85
C GLU A 261 -3.05 10.70 9.73
N LYS A 262 -3.05 10.11 10.94
CA LYS A 262 -1.82 10.00 11.76
C LYS A 262 -0.74 9.17 11.09
N VAL A 263 -1.11 8.03 10.50
CA VAL A 263 -0.15 7.20 9.73
C VAL A 263 0.40 7.98 8.52
N LEU A 264 -0.46 8.71 7.79
CA LEU A 264 -0.02 9.55 6.67
C LEU A 264 0.89 10.70 7.07
N ALA A 265 0.69 11.27 8.25
CA ALA A 265 1.56 12.32 8.76
C ALA A 265 2.99 11.81 9.00
N GLN A 266 3.14 10.54 9.40
CA GLN A 266 4.44 9.89 9.59
C GLN A 266 5.08 9.45 8.26
N ASP A 267 4.30 8.85 7.36
CA ASP A 267 4.77 8.40 6.05
C ASP A 267 3.80 8.81 4.93
N PRO A 268 3.98 10.03 4.37
CA PRO A 268 3.14 10.53 3.28
C PRO A 268 3.23 9.70 1.99
N LEU A 269 4.26 8.87 1.85
CA LEU A 269 4.53 8.05 0.65
C LEU A 269 4.36 6.55 0.89
N SER A 270 3.53 6.18 1.86
CA SER A 270 3.05 4.81 1.96
C SER A 270 1.80 4.62 1.08
N PRO A 271 1.77 3.62 0.18
CA PRO A 271 0.61 3.38 -0.69
C PRO A 271 -0.63 2.95 0.09
N ILE A 272 -0.44 2.24 1.22
CA ILE A 272 -1.53 1.67 2.03
C ILE A 272 -2.47 2.76 2.58
N PRO A 273 -2.00 3.72 3.38
CA PRO A 273 -2.89 4.73 3.93
C PRO A 273 -3.43 5.70 2.87
N GLN A 274 -2.79 5.82 1.69
CA GLN A 274 -3.28 6.62 0.56
C GLN A 274 -4.52 6.01 -0.10
N PHE A 275 -4.53 4.71 -0.41
CA PHE A 275 -5.75 4.08 -0.95
C PHE A 275 -6.87 4.06 0.09
N ARG A 276 -6.53 3.85 1.38
CA ARG A 276 -7.50 3.91 2.49
C ARG A 276 -8.14 5.29 2.57
N ARG A 277 -7.36 6.36 2.42
CA ARG A 277 -7.87 7.74 2.35
C ARG A 277 -8.88 7.92 1.21
N ALA A 278 -8.60 7.39 0.02
CA ALA A 278 -9.56 7.42 -1.10
C ALA A 278 -10.87 6.69 -0.77
N TYR A 279 -10.80 5.49 -0.17
CA TYR A 279 -11.98 4.78 0.32
C TYR A 279 -12.74 5.57 1.37
N LYS A 280 -12.06 6.24 2.31
CA LYS A 280 -12.74 7.05 3.33
C LYS A 280 -13.49 8.22 2.72
N HIS A 281 -12.90 8.94 1.77
CA HIS A 281 -13.63 9.97 1.04
C HIS A 281 -14.87 9.40 0.34
N TRP A 282 -14.75 8.23 -0.30
CA TRP A 282 -15.90 7.56 -0.92
C TRP A 282 -16.97 7.15 0.10
N ILE A 283 -16.57 6.52 1.22
CA ILE A 283 -17.45 6.16 2.34
C ILE A 283 -18.17 7.40 2.87
N PHE A 284 -17.48 8.53 3.01
CA PHE A 284 -18.04 9.80 3.49
C PHE A 284 -18.92 10.53 2.45
N GLY A 285 -19.04 10.01 1.23
CA GLY A 285 -19.84 10.61 0.16
C GLY A 285 -19.11 11.69 -0.63
N ASN A 286 -17.84 11.95 -0.31
CA ASN A 286 -16.99 12.95 -0.94
C ASN A 286 -16.35 12.38 -2.23
N VAL A 287 -17.17 12.03 -3.23
CA VAL A 287 -16.72 11.33 -4.45
C VAL A 287 -15.63 12.12 -5.20
N ALA A 288 -15.78 13.44 -5.33
CA ALA A 288 -14.77 14.27 -5.98
C ALA A 288 -13.39 14.23 -5.27
N ALA A 289 -13.39 14.22 -3.93
CA ALA A 289 -12.16 14.07 -3.16
C ALA A 289 -11.58 12.66 -3.27
N ALA A 290 -12.43 11.63 -3.31
CA ALA A 290 -12.02 10.26 -3.55
C ALA A 290 -11.32 10.11 -4.91
N ASP A 291 -11.84 10.78 -5.95
CA ASP A 291 -11.21 10.82 -7.27
C ASP A 291 -9.84 11.48 -7.23
N GLN A 292 -9.73 12.68 -6.65
CA GLN A 292 -8.45 13.39 -6.56
C GLN A 292 -7.38 12.59 -5.82
N VAL A 293 -7.73 11.99 -4.69
CA VAL A 293 -6.79 11.18 -3.90
C VAL A 293 -6.40 9.90 -4.63
N SER A 294 -7.37 9.19 -5.21
CA SER A 294 -7.10 7.94 -5.94
C SER A 294 -6.29 8.17 -7.22
N ASP A 295 -6.55 9.25 -7.97
CA ASP A 295 -5.76 9.60 -9.17
C ASP A 295 -4.31 9.94 -8.81
N ARG A 296 -4.10 10.74 -7.75
CA ARG A 296 -2.74 11.05 -7.27
C ARG A 296 -2.01 9.79 -6.80
N ALA A 297 -2.71 8.91 -6.08
CA ALA A 297 -2.13 7.65 -5.66
C ALA A 297 -1.78 6.77 -6.87
N LEU A 298 -2.63 6.69 -7.89
CA LEU A 298 -2.35 5.93 -9.12
C LEU A 298 -1.17 6.51 -9.92
N GLN A 299 -0.92 7.83 -9.85
CA GLN A 299 0.26 8.43 -10.48
C GLN A 299 1.57 8.02 -9.78
N LEU A 300 1.52 7.89 -8.46
CA LEU A 300 2.69 7.48 -7.66
C LEU A 300 2.88 5.96 -7.71
N TRP A 301 1.79 5.21 -7.70
CA TRP A 301 1.74 3.75 -7.67
C TRP A 301 0.83 3.12 -8.73
N PRO A 302 1.12 3.31 -10.04
CA PRO A 302 0.25 2.89 -11.13
C PRO A 302 -0.14 1.41 -11.11
N ARG A 303 0.75 0.52 -10.64
CA ARG A 303 0.50 -0.94 -10.66
C ARG A 303 0.37 -1.57 -9.29
N HIS A 304 0.43 -0.78 -8.21
CA HIS A 304 0.22 -1.30 -6.87
C HIS A 304 -1.21 -1.85 -6.72
N PRO A 305 -1.41 -3.14 -6.42
CA PRO A 305 -2.73 -3.78 -6.48
C PRO A 305 -3.80 -3.09 -5.64
N ALA A 306 -3.49 -2.68 -4.41
CA ALA A 306 -4.44 -2.01 -3.53
C ALA A 306 -4.89 -0.63 -4.04
N VAL A 307 -3.95 0.16 -4.59
CA VAL A 307 -4.21 1.51 -5.11
C VAL A 307 -5.05 1.41 -6.37
N TRP A 308 -4.67 0.50 -7.27
CA TRP A 308 -5.42 0.22 -8.50
C TRP A 308 -6.83 -0.28 -8.20
N ASN A 309 -6.98 -1.23 -7.27
CA ASN A 309 -8.29 -1.75 -6.87
C ASN A 309 -9.18 -0.66 -6.25
N ALA A 310 -8.61 0.26 -5.46
CA ALA A 310 -9.39 1.36 -4.88
C ALA A 310 -10.03 2.23 -5.96
N ARG A 311 -9.28 2.57 -7.01
CA ARG A 311 -9.80 3.33 -8.15
C ARG A 311 -10.85 2.54 -8.93
N LEU A 312 -10.61 1.25 -9.19
CA LEU A 312 -11.57 0.37 -9.84
C LEU A 312 -12.93 0.36 -9.12
N LEU A 313 -12.93 0.14 -7.79
CA LEU A 313 -14.18 0.11 -7.01
C LEU A 313 -14.88 1.47 -7.01
N ILE A 314 -14.12 2.57 -6.88
CA ILE A 314 -14.68 3.91 -6.91
C ILE A 314 -15.39 4.13 -8.26
N PHE A 315 -14.76 3.84 -9.41
CA PHE A 315 -15.43 3.95 -10.70
C PHE A 315 -16.66 3.04 -10.83
N ALA A 316 -16.53 1.76 -10.46
CA ALA A 316 -17.59 0.76 -10.60
C ALA A 316 -18.88 1.17 -9.87
N PHE A 317 -18.76 1.77 -8.69
CA PHE A 317 -19.89 2.01 -7.79
C PHE A 317 -20.26 3.49 -7.61
N THR A 318 -19.77 4.38 -8.47
CA THR A 318 -20.15 5.81 -8.48
C THR A 318 -20.71 6.26 -9.85
N GLY A 319 -21.42 5.35 -10.52
CA GLY A 319 -22.07 5.63 -11.81
C GLY A 319 -21.11 5.68 -12.99
N ARG A 320 -19.88 5.16 -12.86
CA ARG A 320 -18.84 5.17 -13.91
C ARG A 320 -18.34 3.76 -14.30
N PRO A 321 -19.21 2.76 -14.50
CA PRO A 321 -18.80 1.41 -14.85
C PRO A 321 -18.04 1.34 -16.19
N ALA A 322 -18.29 2.25 -17.13
CA ALA A 322 -17.54 2.33 -18.38
C ALA A 322 -16.05 2.68 -18.16
N ALA A 323 -15.75 3.58 -17.22
CA ALA A 323 -14.38 3.95 -16.86
C ALA A 323 -13.67 2.79 -16.15
N ALA A 324 -14.38 2.10 -15.25
CA ALA A 324 -13.90 0.87 -14.64
C ALA A 324 -13.63 -0.22 -15.71
N LEU A 325 -14.49 -0.34 -16.74
CA LEU A 325 -14.30 -1.30 -17.81
C LEU A 325 -13.04 -0.98 -18.62
N ALA A 326 -12.84 0.28 -19.02
CA ALA A 326 -11.62 0.71 -19.69
C ALA A 326 -10.36 0.39 -18.85
N MET A 327 -10.43 0.60 -17.53
CA MET A 327 -9.33 0.31 -16.61
C MET A 327 -8.97 -1.18 -16.54
N ILE A 328 -9.95 -2.10 -16.54
CA ILE A 328 -9.66 -3.55 -16.53
C ILE A 328 -9.17 -4.08 -17.89
N GLU A 329 -9.48 -3.39 -18.99
CA GLU A 329 -9.03 -3.74 -20.35
C GLU A 329 -7.63 -3.20 -20.68
N ASP A 330 -7.18 -2.15 -20.01
CA ASP A 330 -5.84 -1.62 -20.18
C ASP A 330 -4.78 -2.54 -19.55
N VAL A 331 -4.25 -3.46 -20.36
CA VAL A 331 -3.24 -4.44 -19.95
C VAL A 331 -1.96 -3.77 -19.43
N ALA A 332 -1.64 -2.56 -19.89
CA ALA A 332 -0.41 -1.88 -19.50
C ALA A 332 -0.46 -1.35 -18.05
N SER A 333 -1.61 -0.84 -17.60
CA SER A 333 -1.78 -0.34 -16.24
C SER A 333 -2.29 -1.38 -15.24
N ARG A 334 -2.81 -2.51 -15.73
CA ARG A 334 -3.41 -3.55 -14.89
C ARG A 334 -2.36 -4.34 -14.08
N PRO A 335 -2.58 -4.59 -12.78
CA PRO A 335 -1.69 -5.43 -11.98
C PRO A 335 -1.58 -6.84 -12.56
N ALA A 336 -0.37 -7.43 -12.55
CA ALA A 336 -0.12 -8.76 -13.13
C ALA A 336 -0.98 -9.87 -12.50
N THR A 337 -1.37 -9.70 -11.23
CA THR A 337 -2.25 -10.62 -10.50
C THR A 337 -3.71 -10.57 -10.95
N PHE A 338 -4.12 -9.57 -11.74
CA PHE A 338 -5.48 -9.42 -12.24
C PHE A 338 -5.60 -9.99 -13.67
N GLY A 339 -6.25 -11.14 -13.78
CA GLY A 339 -6.48 -11.82 -15.06
C GLY A 339 -7.48 -12.96 -14.93
N GLY A 340 -7.59 -13.77 -15.99
CA GLY A 340 -8.36 -15.01 -15.99
C GLY A 340 -9.80 -14.85 -15.44
N PRO A 341 -10.20 -15.64 -14.43
CA PRO A 341 -11.54 -15.56 -13.84
C PRO A 341 -11.89 -14.20 -13.21
N ALA A 342 -10.92 -13.47 -12.65
CA ALA A 342 -11.17 -12.16 -12.04
C ALA A 342 -11.55 -11.11 -13.10
N LEU A 343 -10.85 -11.13 -14.24
CA LEU A 343 -11.19 -10.27 -15.37
C LEU A 343 -12.60 -10.56 -15.91
N ALA A 344 -12.95 -11.85 -16.04
CA ALA A 344 -14.29 -12.25 -16.48
C ALA A 344 -15.38 -11.80 -15.49
N GLN A 345 -15.16 -12.01 -14.18
CA GLN A 345 -16.09 -11.58 -13.13
C GLN A 345 -16.36 -10.08 -13.21
N TRP A 346 -15.30 -9.26 -13.23
CA TRP A 346 -15.43 -7.82 -13.28
C TRP A 346 -16.03 -7.33 -14.59
N ARG A 347 -15.63 -7.89 -15.74
CA ARG A 347 -16.20 -7.50 -17.05
C ARG A 347 -17.70 -7.71 -17.09
N ALA A 348 -18.19 -8.90 -16.76
CA ALA A 348 -19.63 -9.19 -16.75
C ALA A 348 -20.38 -8.27 -15.78
N SER A 349 -19.79 -8.04 -14.60
CA SER A 349 -20.40 -7.24 -13.54
C SER A 349 -20.47 -5.75 -13.89
N LEU A 350 -19.44 -5.19 -14.52
CA LEU A 350 -19.43 -3.79 -14.95
C LEU A 350 -20.42 -3.56 -16.10
N ILE A 351 -20.54 -4.49 -17.04
CA ILE A 351 -21.58 -4.46 -18.08
C ILE A 351 -22.96 -4.45 -17.43
N ALA A 352 -23.23 -5.35 -16.48
CA ALA A 352 -24.51 -5.40 -15.76
C ALA A 352 -24.80 -4.12 -14.96
N LEU A 353 -23.79 -3.54 -14.30
CA LEU A 353 -23.92 -2.28 -13.57
C LEU A 353 -24.23 -1.09 -14.51
N GLN A 354 -23.70 -1.13 -15.73
CA GLN A 354 -23.90 -0.10 -16.76
C GLN A 354 -25.27 -0.22 -17.45
N THR A 355 -25.61 -1.40 -17.97
CA THR A 355 -26.80 -1.59 -18.81
C THR A 355 -28.05 -1.82 -17.98
N ARG A 356 -27.92 -2.43 -16.79
CA ARG A 356 -29.03 -2.90 -15.94
C ARG A 356 -30.01 -3.82 -16.68
N SER A 357 -29.61 -4.41 -17.81
CA SER A 357 -30.48 -5.29 -18.59
C SER A 357 -30.67 -6.63 -17.87
N THR A 358 -31.86 -7.23 -17.97
CA THR A 358 -32.15 -8.54 -17.35
C THR A 358 -31.14 -9.61 -17.77
N ARG A 359 -30.72 -9.59 -19.04
CA ARG A 359 -29.73 -10.52 -19.58
C ARG A 359 -28.36 -10.35 -18.92
N ASP A 360 -27.86 -9.12 -18.85
CA ASP A 360 -26.51 -8.86 -18.33
C ASP A 360 -26.46 -9.08 -16.82
N VAL A 361 -27.52 -8.69 -16.10
CA VAL A 361 -27.67 -8.94 -14.66
C VAL A 361 -27.69 -10.44 -14.38
N ALA A 362 -28.42 -11.23 -15.16
CA ALA A 362 -28.44 -12.69 -15.01
C ALA A 362 -27.05 -13.31 -15.26
N ALA A 363 -26.34 -12.85 -16.29
CA ALA A 363 -24.98 -13.31 -16.61
C ALA A 363 -23.99 -12.95 -15.49
N ALA A 364 -24.00 -11.71 -15.01
CA ALA A 364 -23.16 -11.28 -13.91
C ALA A 364 -23.46 -12.05 -12.62
N ARG A 365 -24.75 -12.27 -12.31
CA ARG A 365 -25.19 -13.06 -11.16
C ARG A 365 -24.62 -14.48 -11.21
N ALA A 366 -24.81 -15.18 -12.34
CA ALA A 366 -24.34 -16.55 -12.50
C ALA A 366 -22.83 -16.66 -12.27
N LEU A 367 -22.04 -15.77 -12.89
CA LEU A 367 -20.59 -15.79 -12.78
C LEU A 367 -20.10 -15.42 -11.36
N ASN A 368 -20.75 -14.47 -10.69
CA ASN A 368 -20.40 -14.13 -9.31
C ASN A 368 -20.66 -15.28 -8.34
N LEU A 369 -21.78 -16.00 -8.50
CA LEU A 369 -22.12 -17.15 -7.66
C LEU A 369 -21.24 -18.38 -7.95
N GLU A 370 -20.85 -18.59 -9.20
CA GLU A 370 -19.91 -19.65 -9.59
C GLU A 370 -18.53 -19.43 -8.95
N LEU A 371 -18.03 -18.20 -9.00
CA LEU A 371 -16.67 -17.89 -8.55
C LEU A 371 -16.55 -17.66 -7.04
N ALA A 372 -17.61 -17.21 -6.37
CA ALA A 372 -17.58 -16.86 -4.95
C ALA A 372 -16.98 -17.95 -4.04
N PRO A 373 -17.32 -19.26 -4.15
CA PRO A 373 -16.76 -20.29 -3.27
C PRO A 373 -15.25 -20.53 -3.46
N ARG A 374 -14.68 -20.11 -4.59
CA ARG A 374 -13.29 -20.42 -4.97
C ARG A 374 -12.26 -19.65 -4.15
N SER A 375 -12.61 -18.48 -3.60
CA SER A 375 -11.74 -17.74 -2.68
C SER A 375 -12.43 -16.56 -1.98
N PRO A 376 -11.82 -16.03 -0.91
CA PRO A 376 -12.32 -14.84 -0.23
C PRO A 376 -12.40 -13.61 -1.15
N GLY A 377 -11.46 -13.45 -2.08
CA GLY A 377 -11.44 -12.33 -3.02
C GLY A 377 -12.65 -12.35 -3.97
N PHE A 378 -12.98 -13.52 -4.52
CA PHE A 378 -14.16 -13.66 -5.39
C PHE A 378 -15.46 -13.47 -4.61
N ALA A 379 -15.54 -14.01 -3.39
CA ALA A 379 -16.70 -13.83 -2.51
C ALA A 379 -16.93 -12.36 -2.15
N VAL A 380 -15.87 -11.62 -1.79
CA VAL A 380 -15.98 -10.17 -1.51
C VAL A 380 -16.48 -9.42 -2.74
N ASN A 381 -15.89 -9.65 -3.92
CA ASN A 381 -16.38 -9.02 -5.14
C ASN A 381 -17.86 -9.33 -5.38
N ALA A 382 -18.26 -10.60 -5.23
CA ALA A 382 -19.65 -11.01 -5.39
C ALA A 382 -20.58 -10.29 -4.41
N ILE A 383 -20.22 -10.16 -3.13
CA ILE A 383 -21.01 -9.41 -2.14
C ILE A 383 -21.22 -7.96 -2.58
N LEU A 384 -20.13 -7.27 -2.99
CA LEU A 384 -20.20 -5.87 -3.43
C LEU A 384 -21.09 -5.72 -4.67
N ILE A 385 -20.88 -6.56 -5.67
CA ILE A 385 -21.54 -6.49 -6.97
C ILE A 385 -23.02 -6.86 -6.84
N LEU A 386 -23.34 -7.96 -6.17
CA LEU A 386 -24.73 -8.43 -6.00
C LEU A 386 -25.53 -7.44 -5.14
N SER A 387 -24.91 -6.83 -4.13
CA SER A 387 -25.55 -5.74 -3.37
C SER A 387 -25.88 -4.54 -4.27
N ALA A 388 -24.93 -4.09 -5.09
CA ALA A 388 -25.14 -2.95 -6.00
C ALA A 388 -26.14 -3.24 -7.15
N LEU A 389 -26.27 -4.50 -7.55
CA LEU A 389 -27.30 -4.99 -8.49
C LEU A 389 -28.65 -5.24 -7.80
N ASN A 390 -28.73 -5.07 -6.48
CA ASN A 390 -29.91 -5.29 -5.64
C ASN A 390 -30.40 -6.76 -5.59
N ASP A 391 -29.52 -7.72 -5.90
CA ASP A 391 -29.78 -9.15 -5.65
C ASP A 391 -29.35 -9.49 -4.21
N LEU A 392 -30.13 -9.01 -3.25
CA LEU A 392 -29.80 -9.12 -1.83
C LEU A 392 -29.81 -10.57 -1.33
N ASN A 393 -30.64 -11.44 -1.91
CA ASN A 393 -30.68 -12.85 -1.55
C ASN A 393 -29.34 -13.53 -1.88
N ALA A 394 -28.81 -13.30 -3.09
CA ALA A 394 -27.52 -13.83 -3.47
C ALA A 394 -26.38 -13.18 -2.66
N ALA A 395 -26.45 -11.87 -2.42
CA ALA A 395 -25.44 -11.15 -1.65
C ALA A 395 -25.33 -11.68 -0.20
N PHE A 396 -26.46 -11.87 0.50
CA PHE A 396 -26.47 -12.45 1.85
C PHE A 396 -26.02 -13.91 1.85
N ALA A 397 -26.43 -14.72 0.87
CA ALA A 397 -26.00 -16.12 0.77
C ALA A 397 -24.48 -16.26 0.65
N VAL A 398 -23.83 -15.40 -0.14
CA VAL A 398 -22.36 -15.37 -0.24
C VAL A 398 -21.72 -14.81 1.03
N ALA A 399 -22.30 -13.77 1.64
CA ALA A 399 -21.78 -13.19 2.90
C ALA A 399 -21.80 -14.21 4.05
N GLU A 400 -22.87 -14.99 4.19
CA GLU A 400 -22.94 -16.08 5.17
C GLU A 400 -21.93 -17.19 4.87
N GLY A 401 -21.78 -17.55 3.59
CA GLY A 401 -20.78 -18.51 3.13
C GLY A 401 -19.35 -18.11 3.46
N LEU A 402 -19.03 -16.81 3.35
CA LEU A 402 -17.72 -16.24 3.67
C LEU A 402 -17.49 -16.09 5.18
N LEU A 403 -18.43 -15.45 5.89
CA LEU A 403 -18.21 -14.98 7.26
C LEU A 403 -18.58 -16.05 8.29
N LEU A 404 -19.72 -16.73 8.08
CA LEU A 404 -20.26 -17.75 8.98
C LEU A 404 -19.89 -19.18 8.56
N ARG A 405 -19.33 -19.35 7.35
CA ARG A 405 -18.93 -20.65 6.78
C ARG A 405 -20.08 -21.66 6.71
N ARG A 406 -21.27 -21.19 6.33
CA ARG A 406 -22.47 -22.03 6.18
C ARG A 406 -23.19 -21.76 4.86
N GLY A 407 -24.16 -22.61 4.54
CA GLY A 407 -25.01 -22.45 3.35
C GLY A 407 -24.37 -22.95 2.07
N GLN A 408 -24.89 -22.50 0.92
CA GLN A 408 -24.55 -23.04 -0.40
C GLN A 408 -23.18 -22.59 -0.91
N PHE A 409 -22.69 -21.42 -0.49
CA PHE A 409 -21.47 -20.80 -1.00
C PHE A 409 -20.36 -20.78 0.06
N VAL A 410 -20.09 -21.92 0.73
CA VAL A 410 -19.00 -22.01 1.72
C VAL A 410 -17.68 -21.66 1.04
N VAL A 411 -17.07 -20.57 1.47
CA VAL A 411 -15.86 -20.03 0.84
C VAL A 411 -14.63 -20.67 1.47
N THR A 412 -13.67 -21.07 0.64
CA THR A 412 -12.35 -21.47 1.13
C THR A 412 -11.67 -20.26 1.79
N LEU A 413 -11.01 -20.44 2.93
CA LEU A 413 -10.25 -19.34 3.56
C LEU A 413 -8.88 -19.12 2.89
N TRP A 414 -8.56 -19.91 1.86
CA TRP A 414 -7.24 -19.97 1.25
C TRP A 414 -7.29 -19.38 -0.17
N THR A 415 -6.36 -18.46 -0.46
CA THR A 415 -6.23 -17.85 -1.79
C THR A 415 -5.56 -18.82 -2.76
N GLY A 416 -6.15 -19.04 -3.94
CA GLY A 416 -5.50 -19.75 -5.05
C GLY A 416 -4.72 -18.81 -5.99
N HIS A 417 -3.86 -19.37 -6.85
CA HIS A 417 -3.13 -18.60 -7.88
C HIS A 417 -4.09 -17.83 -8.83
N GLY A 418 -3.69 -16.62 -9.25
CA GLY A 418 -4.41 -15.81 -10.26
C GLY A 418 -5.50 -14.86 -9.73
N GLN A 419 -5.39 -14.41 -8.48
CA GLN A 419 -6.36 -13.53 -7.82
C GLN A 419 -5.71 -12.21 -7.43
N MET A 420 -6.43 -11.09 -7.51
CA MET A 420 -5.95 -9.86 -6.89
C MET A 420 -5.86 -10.05 -5.37
N PRO A 421 -4.75 -9.63 -4.73
CA PRO A 421 -4.73 -9.50 -3.29
C PRO A 421 -5.75 -8.43 -2.92
N VAL A 422 -6.91 -8.86 -2.45
CA VAL A 422 -7.83 -7.98 -1.75
C VAL A 422 -7.25 -7.88 -0.33
N ASN A 423 -6.80 -6.68 0.03
CA ASN A 423 -6.08 -6.42 1.28
C ASN A 423 -6.64 -7.23 2.46
N ASP A 424 -5.79 -8.09 3.01
CA ASP A 424 -5.97 -8.79 4.28
C ASP A 424 -7.21 -9.70 4.48
N LEU A 425 -7.68 -10.41 3.44
CA LEU A 425 -8.92 -11.21 3.57
C LEU A 425 -8.78 -12.60 4.23
N ARG A 426 -7.58 -13.04 4.63
CA ARG A 426 -7.42 -14.39 5.22
C ARG A 426 -8.04 -14.55 6.61
N TRP A 427 -8.52 -13.46 7.21
CA TRP A 427 -9.26 -13.46 8.48
C TRP A 427 -10.69 -12.92 8.38
N ARG A 428 -11.41 -13.17 7.27
CA ARG A 428 -12.84 -12.83 7.15
C ARG A 428 -13.12 -11.36 7.54
N ARG A 429 -12.35 -10.43 6.98
CA ARG A 429 -12.50 -9.03 7.37
C ARG A 429 -13.77 -8.42 6.78
N THR A 430 -14.40 -7.56 7.56
CA THR A 430 -15.77 -7.06 7.36
C THR A 430 -15.81 -5.64 6.81
N GLN A 431 -14.67 -5.01 6.48
CA GLN A 431 -14.66 -3.67 5.86
C GLN A 431 -15.54 -3.56 4.60
N PRO A 432 -15.61 -4.58 3.71
CA PRO A 432 -16.50 -4.53 2.55
C PRO A 432 -17.98 -4.37 2.91
N LEU A 433 -18.40 -4.71 4.13
CA LEU A 433 -19.76 -4.49 4.62
C LEU A 433 -20.04 -3.02 4.99
N PHE A 434 -19.02 -2.16 5.03
CA PHE A 434 -19.10 -0.76 5.47
C PHE A 434 -18.66 0.24 4.38
N ILE A 435 -18.62 -0.19 3.12
CA ILE A 435 -18.40 0.71 1.97
C ILE A 435 -19.70 0.98 1.20
N PRO A 436 -19.81 2.07 0.40
CA PRO A 436 -21.06 2.42 -0.28
C PRO A 436 -21.63 1.33 -1.19
N ALA A 437 -20.80 0.47 -1.79
CA ALA A 437 -21.25 -0.65 -2.64
C ALA A 437 -22.20 -1.64 -1.92
N THR A 438 -22.14 -1.73 -0.58
CA THR A 438 -23.01 -2.60 0.23
C THR A 438 -24.12 -1.84 0.95
N ALA A 439 -24.45 -0.63 0.52
CA ALA A 439 -25.51 0.19 1.14
C ALA A 439 -26.89 -0.51 1.12
N ASN A 440 -27.24 -1.19 0.02
CA ASN A 440 -28.51 -1.91 -0.07
C ASN A 440 -28.59 -3.08 0.93
N MET A 441 -27.47 -3.76 1.19
CA MET A 441 -27.43 -4.77 2.25
C MET A 441 -27.64 -4.13 3.62
N ARG A 442 -26.96 -3.01 3.93
CA ARG A 442 -27.09 -2.33 5.22
C ARG A 442 -28.51 -1.80 5.49
N ALA A 443 -29.25 -1.46 4.45
CA ALA A 443 -30.66 -1.04 4.56
C ALA A 443 -31.63 -2.21 4.77
N ASP A 444 -31.22 -3.46 4.53
CA ASP A 444 -32.05 -4.65 4.66
C ASP A 444 -32.08 -5.15 6.12
N PRO A 445 -33.25 -5.53 6.68
CA PRO A 445 -33.38 -6.01 8.06
C PRO A 445 -32.47 -7.19 8.42
N ARG A 446 -32.08 -8.03 7.44
CA ARG A 446 -31.20 -9.19 7.65
C ARG A 446 -29.78 -8.78 8.05
N PHE A 447 -29.34 -7.57 7.72
CA PHE A 447 -27.98 -7.11 8.03
C PHE A 447 -27.70 -7.07 9.53
N GLY A 448 -28.68 -6.66 10.34
CA GLY A 448 -28.57 -6.69 11.80
C GLY A 448 -28.38 -8.11 12.34
N GLY A 449 -29.05 -9.10 11.74
CA GLY A 449 -28.86 -10.52 12.05
C GLY A 449 -27.44 -10.98 11.77
N LEU A 450 -26.94 -10.72 10.56
CA LEU A 450 -25.56 -11.02 10.17
C LEU A 450 -24.55 -10.39 11.15
N CYS A 451 -24.73 -9.10 11.50
CA CYS A 451 -23.85 -8.39 12.42
C CYS A 451 -23.83 -8.98 13.83
N ARG A 452 -24.97 -9.49 14.33
CA ARG A 452 -25.03 -10.21 15.61
C ARG A 452 -24.22 -11.50 15.57
N GLU A 453 -24.40 -12.31 14.53
CA GLU A 453 -23.74 -13.61 14.42
C GLU A 453 -22.22 -13.51 14.28
N ILE A 454 -21.71 -12.47 13.61
CA ILE A 454 -20.27 -12.21 13.48
C ILE A 454 -19.69 -11.41 14.67
N GLY A 455 -20.48 -11.13 15.70
CA GLY A 455 -20.04 -10.48 16.95
C GLY A 455 -19.89 -8.96 16.90
N LEU A 456 -20.29 -8.29 15.81
CA LEU A 456 -20.22 -6.82 15.72
C LEU A 456 -21.23 -6.13 16.63
N ALA A 457 -22.44 -6.67 16.78
CA ALA A 457 -23.44 -6.11 17.69
C ALA A 457 -22.92 -6.10 19.14
N ALA A 458 -22.35 -7.21 19.60
CA ALA A 458 -21.75 -7.31 20.93
C ALA A 458 -20.58 -6.33 21.11
N TYR A 459 -19.78 -6.09 20.07
CA TYR A 459 -18.72 -5.07 20.09
C TYR A 459 -19.29 -3.67 20.30
N TRP A 460 -20.32 -3.28 19.53
CA TRP A 460 -20.95 -1.97 19.65
C TRP A 460 -21.56 -1.73 21.02
N ASP A 461 -22.27 -2.72 21.56
CA ASP A 461 -22.88 -2.67 22.90
C ASP A 461 -21.80 -2.51 23.99
N GLN A 462 -20.75 -3.34 23.96
CA GLN A 462 -19.66 -3.30 24.96
C GLN A 462 -18.85 -2.01 24.91
N ARG A 463 -18.68 -1.41 23.72
CA ARG A 463 -17.95 -0.14 23.54
C ARG A 463 -18.83 1.09 23.77
N GLY A 464 -20.15 0.93 23.84
CA GLY A 464 -21.07 2.06 23.90
C GLY A 464 -20.98 2.96 22.66
N VAL A 465 -20.79 2.36 21.47
CA VAL A 465 -20.62 3.07 20.21
C VAL A 465 -21.70 2.66 19.21
N THR A 466 -22.01 3.56 18.29
CA THR A 466 -22.91 3.29 17.17
C THR A 466 -22.10 3.28 15.87
N PRO A 467 -22.27 2.29 14.99
CA PRO A 467 -21.56 2.27 13.71
C PRO A 467 -22.02 3.42 12.81
N ASP A 468 -21.10 3.98 12.02
CA ASP A 468 -21.31 5.24 11.31
C ASP A 468 -22.47 5.20 10.30
N TYR A 469 -22.78 4.01 9.76
CA TYR A 469 -23.87 3.87 8.79
C TYR A 469 -25.26 4.11 9.40
N VAL A 470 -25.41 3.94 10.72
CA VAL A 470 -26.67 4.20 11.44
C VAL A 470 -26.85 5.69 11.72
N THR A 471 -25.76 6.43 11.93
CA THR A 471 -25.80 7.87 12.25
C THR A 471 -26.18 8.78 11.07
N ARG A 472 -26.37 8.22 9.87
CA ARG A 472 -26.67 8.98 8.63
C ARG A 472 -28.16 9.16 8.35
N THR A 473 -29.04 8.74 9.25
CA THR A 473 -30.50 8.80 9.05
C THR A 473 -31.18 10.01 9.69
N THR A 474 -30.40 11.01 10.12
CA THR A 474 -30.87 12.34 10.56
C THR A 474 -30.20 13.40 9.71
#